data_AF-A0A0K0DSB5-F1
#
_entry.id   AF-A0A0K0DSB5-F1
#
_cell.length_a   1.000
_cell.length_b   1.000
_cell.length_c   1.000
_cell.angle_alpha   90.00
_cell.angle_beta   90.00
_cell.angle_gamma   90.00
#
_symmetry.space_group_name_H-M   'P 1'
#
loop_
_entity.id
_entity.type
_entity.pdbx_description
1 polymer ?
#
loop_
_entity_poly.entity_id
_entity_poly.type
_entity_poly.pdbx_seq_one_letter_code
_entity_poly.pdbx_strand_id
1 'polypeptide(L)'
;MNPKDFKLCGYNRKYYNNLKHFEKTYGVKKFNRLIKRYNFVIFVRNPIERLISGFMHLCYNNIKKENYYCNECKKNFTCFVNILEKRLWQILNHNRIPYTKHKEFVYNYHFYPQTWSCDYYKHHKEFTYIKYNSSDKESFSNNIAKILSNSHVSNETSNFIKKMINDVKTDHITFSQNETTIYKNMLYNDSLLLQKVCSIYYFDFIQFGFEFPEKSNASEENEINSINKTNHSLKNLHPIPIINRTLAKEYIRLFFLPSLKLGICFIGKTGSFVTYKIFCYLKKKKNKMNQNKLTSCKMDGKNYDNLANLEKNYGVKNFKQFYKKLNLVRFVRNPIERLISGFIHLCYYGVDKNVQYCYGCNKNLTCFVNVLEKRLWQTLNHKVLPYKNNEEYMYSHHFYPQTWGCEYYKTHNKFTYIKYSSSDKASFSNNISKLVLNSNVSNKTLNFIKKRINIIKPHTTVSKKKTTIYKNMLYNDLLLLQKVCSIYYYDFIQFGFEFPKECKN
;
A
#
# COMPACT_ATOMS: atom_id res chain seq x y z
N MET A 1 -32.91 32.87 -13.69
CA MET A 1 -31.65 32.94 -14.49
C MET A 1 -31.92 32.37 -15.87
N ASN A 2 -31.49 33.06 -16.94
CA ASN A 2 -31.71 32.65 -18.32
C ASN A 2 -30.63 31.60 -18.70
N PRO A 3 -30.91 30.52 -19.46
CA PRO A 3 -29.89 29.52 -19.82
C PRO A 3 -28.65 30.10 -20.53
N LYS A 4 -28.78 31.28 -21.15
CA LYS A 4 -27.69 32.06 -21.76
C LYS A 4 -26.71 32.69 -20.75
N ASP A 5 -27.03 32.64 -19.46
CA ASP A 5 -26.20 33.21 -18.38
C ASP A 5 -25.14 32.23 -17.85
N PHE A 6 -25.11 30.97 -18.33
CA PHE A 6 -24.01 30.03 -18.10
C PHE A 6 -22.77 30.44 -18.92
N LYS A 7 -22.14 31.55 -18.56
CA LYS A 7 -20.72 31.73 -18.90
C LYS A 7 -19.95 30.67 -18.11
N LEU A 8 -19.17 29.84 -18.81
CA LEU A 8 -18.05 29.12 -18.19
C LEU A 8 -17.35 30.14 -17.26
N CYS A 9 -17.19 29.82 -15.98
CA CYS A 9 -16.36 30.62 -15.09
C CYS A 9 -14.92 30.55 -15.63
N GLY A 10 -14.61 31.38 -16.62
CA GLY A 10 -13.33 31.42 -17.29
C GLY A 10 -12.28 32.06 -16.39
N TYR A 11 -11.13 31.40 -16.30
CA TYR A 11 -9.75 31.86 -16.04
C TYR A 11 -9.41 32.98 -15.03
N ASN A 12 -10.32 33.88 -14.66
CA ASN A 12 -10.06 35.09 -13.86
C ASN A 12 -10.60 35.04 -12.42
N ARG A 13 -11.00 33.87 -11.90
CA ARG A 13 -11.44 33.75 -10.49
C ARG A 13 -10.78 32.56 -9.79
N LYS A 14 -9.83 32.87 -8.90
CA LYS A 14 -9.30 32.04 -7.80
C LYS A 14 -9.10 30.54 -8.11
N TYR A 15 -8.35 30.22 -9.16
CA TYR A 15 -7.83 28.86 -9.34
C TYR A 15 -6.59 28.67 -8.47
N TYR A 16 -6.64 27.71 -7.55
CA TYR A 16 -5.47 27.27 -6.80
C TYR A 16 -5.07 25.89 -7.30
N ASN A 17 -3.84 25.76 -7.79
CA ASN A 17 -3.32 24.50 -8.33
C ASN A 17 -3.21 23.39 -7.28
N ASN A 18 -3.14 23.75 -5.99
CA ASN A 18 -3.11 22.83 -4.85
C ASN A 18 -3.44 23.59 -3.55
N LEU A 19 -3.73 22.86 -2.48
CA LEU A 19 -4.09 23.46 -1.19
C LEU A 19 -2.90 24.20 -0.56
N LYS A 20 -1.66 23.82 -0.91
CA LYS A 20 -0.46 24.56 -0.50
C LYS A 20 -0.40 25.97 -1.09
N HIS A 21 -0.84 26.18 -2.33
CA HIS A 21 -0.94 27.50 -2.94
C HIS A 21 -2.04 28.33 -2.27
N PHE A 22 -3.16 27.70 -1.92
CA PHE A 22 -4.21 28.32 -1.12
C PHE A 22 -3.70 28.73 0.28
N GLU A 23 -2.98 27.83 0.97
CA GLU A 23 -2.35 28.07 2.26
C GLU A 23 -1.34 29.23 2.19
N LYS A 24 -0.49 29.26 1.17
CA LYS A 24 0.47 30.35 0.95
C LYS A 24 -0.23 31.69 0.74
N THR A 25 -1.37 31.69 0.04
CA THR A 25 -2.09 32.92 -0.32
C THR A 25 -2.85 33.52 0.87
N TYR A 26 -3.42 32.69 1.74
CA TYR A 26 -4.21 33.17 2.88
C TYR A 26 -3.44 33.16 4.20
N GLY A 27 -2.28 32.49 4.26
CA GLY A 27 -1.50 32.24 5.48
C GLY A 27 -2.09 31.10 6.31
N VAL A 28 -1.21 30.32 6.97
CA VAL A 28 -1.53 29.07 7.69
C VAL A 28 -2.71 29.22 8.67
N LYS A 29 -2.73 30.30 9.47
CA LYS A 29 -3.81 30.56 10.45
C LYS A 29 -5.17 30.75 9.77
N LYS A 30 -5.24 31.53 8.69
CA LYS A 30 -6.47 31.79 7.96
C LYS A 30 -6.90 30.57 7.14
N PHE A 31 -5.95 29.86 6.53
CA PHE A 31 -6.17 28.58 5.85
C PHE A 31 -6.83 27.56 6.78
N ASN A 32 -6.27 27.31 7.96
CA ASN A 32 -6.83 26.37 8.94
C ASN A 32 -8.24 26.78 9.43
N ARG A 33 -8.55 28.07 9.44
CA ARG A 33 -9.90 28.57 9.74
C ARG A 33 -10.85 28.37 8.57
N LEU A 34 -10.38 28.62 7.34
CA LEU A 34 -11.17 28.51 6.12
C LEU A 34 -11.48 27.04 5.80
N ILE A 35 -10.51 26.13 5.91
CA ILE A 35 -10.71 24.70 5.60
C ILE A 35 -11.78 24.04 6.50
N LYS A 36 -12.04 24.61 7.68
CA LYS A 36 -13.13 24.17 8.58
C LYS A 36 -14.50 24.73 8.21
N ARG A 37 -14.56 25.75 7.35
CA ARG A 37 -15.79 26.45 6.95
C ARG A 37 -16.25 26.08 5.53
N TYR A 38 -15.38 25.51 4.71
CA TYR A 38 -15.70 25.08 3.36
C TYR A 38 -16.13 23.61 3.36
N ASN A 39 -17.19 23.32 2.60
CA ASN A 39 -17.54 21.96 2.22
C ASN A 39 -16.68 21.56 1.02
N PHE A 40 -15.65 20.73 1.25
CA PHE A 40 -14.83 20.20 0.16
C PHE A 40 -15.54 19.03 -0.48
N VAL A 41 -15.74 19.10 -1.79
CA VAL A 41 -16.44 18.07 -2.55
C VAL A 41 -15.51 17.57 -3.65
N ILE A 42 -15.47 16.26 -3.83
CA ILE A 42 -14.80 15.62 -4.95
C ILE A 42 -15.79 14.72 -5.69
N PHE A 43 -15.82 14.88 -7.01
CA PHE A 43 -16.59 14.02 -7.89
C PHE A 43 -15.70 12.87 -8.36
N VAL A 44 -16.12 11.65 -8.07
CA VAL A 44 -15.38 10.43 -8.38
C VAL A 44 -16.20 9.58 -9.34
N ARG A 45 -15.54 8.96 -10.30
CA ARG A 45 -16.19 8.10 -11.31
C ARG A 45 -15.55 6.73 -11.26
N ASN A 46 -16.30 5.69 -11.63
CA ASN A 46 -15.73 4.35 -11.76
C ASN A 46 -14.46 4.42 -12.63
N PRO A 47 -13.32 3.87 -12.19
CA PRO A 47 -12.06 4.06 -12.90
C PRO A 47 -12.05 3.52 -14.33
N ILE A 48 -12.73 2.38 -14.58
CA ILE A 48 -12.83 1.80 -15.92
C ILE A 48 -13.62 2.72 -16.84
N GLU A 49 -14.79 3.16 -16.39
CA GLU A 49 -15.64 4.07 -17.17
C GLU A 49 -14.95 5.40 -17.44
N ARG A 50 -14.21 5.93 -16.46
CA ARG A 50 -13.45 7.16 -16.62
C ARG A 50 -12.34 7.01 -17.64
N LEU A 51 -11.55 5.94 -17.57
CA LEU A 51 -10.48 5.65 -18.53
C LEU A 51 -11.05 5.54 -19.96
N ILE A 52 -12.08 4.71 -20.15
CA ILE A 52 -12.68 4.48 -21.46
C ILE A 52 -13.31 5.77 -21.99
N SER A 53 -14.06 6.50 -21.15
CA SER A 53 -14.66 7.78 -21.54
C SER A 53 -13.61 8.82 -21.93
N GLY A 54 -12.51 8.91 -21.17
CA GLY A 54 -11.38 9.77 -21.51
C GLY A 54 -10.72 9.38 -22.83
N PHE A 55 -10.55 8.08 -23.07
CA PHE A 55 -9.96 7.56 -24.31
C PHE A 55 -10.87 7.81 -25.51
N MET A 56 -12.17 7.56 -25.37
CA MET A 56 -13.15 7.82 -26.43
C MET A 56 -13.19 9.31 -26.77
N HIS A 57 -13.20 10.18 -25.76
CA HIS A 57 -13.20 11.61 -25.96
C HIS A 57 -11.90 12.10 -26.63
N LEU A 58 -10.74 11.80 -26.03
CA LEU A 58 -9.47 12.39 -26.44
C LEU A 58 -8.80 11.68 -27.61
N CYS A 59 -9.02 10.36 -27.77
CA CYS A 59 -8.31 9.51 -28.72
C CYS A 59 -9.16 8.96 -29.85
N TYR A 60 -10.42 8.65 -29.59
CA TYR A 60 -11.28 8.09 -30.62
C TYR A 60 -11.99 9.18 -31.43
N ASN A 61 -12.64 10.13 -30.75
CA ASN A 61 -13.49 11.15 -31.37
C ASN A 61 -12.70 12.37 -31.88
N ASN A 62 -11.59 12.73 -31.24
CA ASN A 62 -10.82 13.95 -31.51
C ASN A 62 -9.61 13.79 -32.46
N ILE A 63 -9.56 12.75 -33.30
CA ILE A 63 -8.39 12.41 -34.14
C ILE A 63 -7.97 13.54 -35.10
N LYS A 64 -8.89 14.44 -35.47
CA LYS A 64 -8.60 15.58 -36.36
C LYS A 64 -7.87 16.75 -35.67
N LYS A 65 -7.78 16.79 -34.34
CA LYS A 65 -7.03 17.81 -33.59
C LYS A 65 -5.84 17.17 -32.89
N GLU A 66 -4.69 17.19 -33.57
CA GLU A 66 -3.35 16.93 -32.99
C GLU A 66 -3.21 15.62 -32.16
N ASN A 67 -2.67 14.57 -32.78
CA ASN A 67 -2.40 13.20 -32.26
C ASN A 67 -1.65 13.05 -30.90
N TYR A 68 -1.32 14.15 -30.21
CA TYR A 68 -0.43 14.13 -29.04
C TYR A 68 -1.08 13.62 -27.75
N TYR A 69 -2.40 13.71 -27.58
CA TYR A 69 -3.09 13.27 -26.35
C TYR A 69 -3.12 11.75 -26.18
N CYS A 70 -2.79 10.99 -27.22
CA CYS A 70 -2.95 9.54 -27.25
C CYS A 70 -1.62 8.81 -27.29
N ASN A 71 -0.54 9.51 -26.95
CA ASN A 71 0.81 8.98 -26.94
C ASN A 71 1.18 8.28 -28.27
N GLU A 72 0.76 8.85 -29.40
CA GLU A 72 0.98 8.29 -30.75
C GLU A 72 0.27 6.95 -31.02
N CYS A 73 -0.48 6.41 -30.05
CA CYS A 73 -1.21 5.15 -30.19
C CYS A 73 -2.50 5.26 -31.04
N LYS A 74 -2.92 6.48 -31.41
CA LYS A 74 -4.18 6.73 -32.14
C LYS A 74 -5.36 6.02 -31.43
N LYS A 75 -6.08 5.12 -32.14
CA LYS A 75 -7.20 4.30 -31.61
C LYS A 75 -6.75 3.00 -30.93
N ASN A 76 -5.45 2.70 -30.84
CA ASN A 76 -4.97 1.48 -30.19
C ASN A 76 -4.99 1.64 -28.65
N PHE A 77 -6.03 1.10 -28.01
CA PHE A 77 -6.23 1.22 -26.57
C PHE A 77 -5.19 0.43 -25.75
N THR A 78 -4.76 -0.75 -26.19
CA THR A 78 -3.71 -1.54 -25.52
C THR A 78 -2.38 -0.79 -25.49
N CYS A 79 -1.97 -0.22 -26.64
CA CYS A 79 -0.82 0.68 -26.74
C CYS A 79 -0.96 1.86 -25.77
N PHE A 80 -2.13 2.49 -25.77
CA PHE A 80 -2.38 3.66 -24.93
C PHE A 80 -2.22 3.36 -23.45
N VAL A 81 -2.82 2.27 -22.95
CA VAL A 81 -2.73 1.85 -21.54
C VAL A 81 -1.29 1.49 -21.17
N ASN A 82 -0.55 0.81 -22.04
CA ASN A 82 0.86 0.48 -21.80
C ASN A 82 1.73 1.73 -21.64
N ILE A 83 1.52 2.76 -22.49
CA ILE A 83 2.27 4.01 -22.37
C ILE A 83 1.80 4.82 -21.16
N LEU A 84 0.50 4.82 -20.85
CA LEU A 84 -0.04 5.47 -19.65
C LEU A 84 0.58 4.87 -18.38
N GLU A 85 0.62 3.55 -18.25
CA GLU A 85 1.26 2.84 -17.14
C GLU A 85 2.74 3.26 -16.99
N LYS A 86 3.52 3.15 -18.08
CA LYS A 86 4.94 3.54 -18.07
C LYS A 86 5.15 4.99 -17.64
N ARG A 87 4.32 5.91 -18.13
CA ARG A 87 4.37 7.34 -17.77
C ARG A 87 4.10 7.56 -16.28
N LEU A 88 3.07 6.92 -15.74
CA LEU A 88 2.72 7.04 -14.33
C LEU A 88 3.83 6.50 -13.42
N TRP A 89 4.46 5.39 -13.81
CA TRP A 89 5.63 4.85 -13.11
C TRP A 89 6.83 5.79 -13.13
N GLN A 90 7.10 6.45 -14.26
CA GLN A 90 8.17 7.46 -14.34
C GLN A 90 7.93 8.65 -13.41
N ILE A 91 6.67 9.06 -13.24
CA ILE A 91 6.29 10.14 -12.32
C ILE A 91 6.49 9.72 -10.86
N LEU A 92 6.08 8.50 -10.51
CA LEU A 92 6.28 7.95 -9.16
C LEU A 92 7.76 7.84 -8.78
N ASN A 93 8.61 7.49 -9.74
CA ASN A 93 10.05 7.34 -9.52
C ASN A 93 10.83 8.65 -9.62
N HIS A 94 10.16 9.80 -9.68
CA HIS A 94 10.76 11.14 -9.87
C HIS A 94 11.62 11.29 -11.15
N ASN A 95 11.55 10.34 -12.08
CA ASN A 95 12.25 10.36 -13.36
C ASN A 95 11.59 11.29 -14.38
N ARG A 96 10.41 11.83 -14.05
CA ARG A 96 9.70 12.84 -14.82
C ARG A 96 9.10 13.86 -13.87
N ILE A 97 9.47 15.13 -14.05
CA ILE A 97 8.81 16.24 -13.38
C ILE A 97 7.43 16.39 -14.03
N PRO A 98 6.33 16.34 -13.27
CA PRO A 98 5.06 16.72 -13.84
C PRO A 98 5.07 18.25 -14.01
N TYR A 99 4.75 18.72 -15.23
CA TYR A 99 4.24 20.07 -15.57
C TYR A 99 5.17 21.10 -16.25
N THR A 100 4.63 21.68 -17.34
CA THR A 100 4.64 23.15 -17.67
C THR A 100 3.62 23.60 -18.74
N LYS A 101 2.88 22.72 -19.47
CA LYS A 101 2.00 23.13 -20.61
C LYS A 101 0.53 22.71 -20.47
N HIS A 102 -0.40 23.56 -20.98
CA HIS A 102 -1.87 23.36 -20.98
C HIS A 102 -2.32 21.98 -21.52
N LYS A 103 -1.60 21.42 -22.49
CA LYS A 103 -1.91 20.11 -23.09
C LYS A 103 -1.76 18.95 -22.09
N GLU A 104 -0.78 19.00 -21.18
CA GLU A 104 -0.60 17.95 -20.18
C GLU A 104 -1.67 18.01 -19.07
N PHE A 105 -2.25 19.19 -18.79
CA PHE A 105 -3.36 19.32 -17.84
C PHE A 105 -4.58 18.51 -18.28
N VAL A 106 -4.97 18.63 -19.56
CA VAL A 106 -6.10 17.87 -20.12
C VAL A 106 -5.85 16.37 -20.02
N TYR A 107 -4.64 15.92 -20.35
CA TYR A 107 -4.26 14.50 -20.23
C TYR A 107 -4.36 13.99 -18.79
N ASN A 108 -3.77 14.71 -17.83
CA ASN A 108 -3.75 14.32 -16.42
C ASN A 108 -5.16 14.28 -15.84
N TYR A 109 -5.98 15.28 -16.17
CA TYR A 109 -7.36 15.38 -15.71
C TYR A 109 -8.22 14.17 -16.13
N HIS A 110 -8.00 13.62 -17.33
CA HIS A 110 -8.78 12.50 -17.83
C HIS A 110 -8.23 11.14 -17.38
N PHE A 111 -6.90 10.98 -17.33
CA PHE A 111 -6.29 9.66 -17.23
C PHE A 111 -5.55 9.36 -15.92
N TYR A 112 -5.19 10.35 -15.10
CA TYR A 112 -4.46 10.05 -13.87
C TYR A 112 -5.41 9.60 -12.76
N PRO A 113 -4.95 8.78 -11.79
CA PRO A 113 -5.78 8.43 -10.64
C PRO A 113 -6.37 9.66 -9.96
N GLN A 114 -7.67 9.67 -9.67
CA GLN A 114 -8.33 10.80 -9.02
C GLN A 114 -7.79 11.01 -7.60
N THR A 115 -7.29 9.94 -6.95
CA THR A 115 -6.56 10.01 -5.68
C THR A 115 -5.25 10.81 -5.73
N TRP A 116 -4.73 11.13 -6.92
CA TRP A 116 -3.54 11.99 -7.09
C TRP A 116 -3.88 13.47 -7.22
N SER A 117 -5.17 13.80 -7.35
CA SER A 117 -5.63 15.18 -7.54
C SER A 117 -5.86 15.88 -6.20
N CYS A 118 -5.84 17.22 -6.22
CA CYS A 118 -6.32 18.07 -5.11
C CYS A 118 -5.66 17.83 -3.74
N ASP A 119 -4.40 17.39 -3.69
CA ASP A 119 -3.71 16.98 -2.45
C ASP A 119 -4.49 15.94 -1.63
N TYR A 120 -5.27 15.09 -2.31
CA TYR A 120 -6.18 14.13 -1.70
C TYR A 120 -5.53 13.28 -0.61
N TYR A 121 -4.32 12.77 -0.84
CA TYR A 121 -3.58 11.97 0.14
C TYR A 121 -3.41 12.65 1.52
N LYS A 122 -3.34 13.99 1.56
CA LYS A 122 -3.25 14.77 2.82
C LYS A 122 -4.61 15.05 3.42
N HIS A 123 -5.59 15.37 2.59
CA HIS A 123 -6.86 15.99 2.99
C HIS A 123 -8.10 15.12 2.71
N HIS A 124 -7.93 13.82 2.52
CA HIS A 124 -9.03 12.90 2.20
C HIS A 124 -10.15 12.90 3.25
N LYS A 125 -9.89 13.31 4.50
CA LYS A 125 -10.93 13.34 5.54
C LYS A 125 -11.84 14.56 5.44
N GLU A 126 -11.37 15.59 4.76
CA GLU A 126 -12.05 16.85 4.57
C GLU A 126 -13.00 16.81 3.36
N PHE A 127 -12.83 15.86 2.44
CA PHE A 127 -13.66 15.71 1.24
C PHE A 127 -14.92 14.87 1.47
N THR A 128 -16.06 15.37 0.99
CA THR A 128 -17.26 14.60 0.67
C THR A 128 -17.16 14.09 -0.77
N TYR A 129 -17.36 12.79 -0.96
CA TYR A 129 -17.30 12.14 -2.27
C TYR A 129 -18.69 12.00 -2.87
N ILE A 130 -18.83 12.38 -4.13
CA ILE A 130 -19.99 12.01 -4.94
C ILE A 130 -19.54 11.08 -6.05
N LYS A 131 -20.14 9.90 -6.07
CA LYS A 131 -20.02 8.97 -7.19
C LYS A 131 -20.85 9.52 -8.35
N TYR A 132 -20.18 9.85 -9.44
CA TYR A 132 -20.82 10.19 -10.70
C TYR A 132 -21.07 8.92 -11.49
N ASN A 133 -22.33 8.70 -11.87
CA ASN A 133 -22.72 7.70 -12.85
C ASN A 133 -23.34 8.44 -14.05
N SER A 134 -22.78 8.23 -15.23
CA SER A 134 -23.27 8.87 -16.46
C SER A 134 -24.65 8.40 -16.91
N SER A 135 -25.13 7.23 -16.47
CA SER A 135 -26.48 6.75 -16.76
C SER A 135 -27.55 7.35 -15.84
N ASP A 136 -27.16 7.90 -14.69
CA ASP A 136 -28.08 8.31 -13.63
C ASP A 136 -27.93 9.80 -13.32
N LYS A 137 -28.38 10.62 -14.28
CA LYS A 137 -28.38 12.09 -14.16
C LYS A 137 -29.26 12.56 -13.01
N GLU A 138 -30.34 11.85 -12.71
CA GLU A 138 -31.27 12.23 -11.65
C GLU A 138 -30.60 12.09 -10.27
N SER A 139 -30.01 10.94 -9.96
CA SER A 139 -29.25 10.74 -8.73
C SER A 139 -28.10 11.73 -8.61
N PHE A 140 -27.37 11.98 -9.70
CA PHE A 140 -26.30 12.97 -9.70
C PHE A 140 -26.82 14.38 -9.37
N SER A 141 -27.88 14.85 -10.04
CA SER A 141 -28.46 16.17 -9.81
C SER A 141 -29.04 16.31 -8.40
N ASN A 142 -29.64 15.24 -7.84
CA ASN A 142 -30.09 15.18 -6.45
C ASN A 142 -28.93 15.31 -5.46
N ASN A 143 -27.81 14.63 -5.71
CA ASN A 143 -26.63 14.72 -4.85
C ASN A 143 -26.00 16.12 -4.88
N ILE A 144 -26.00 16.79 -6.04
CA ILE A 144 -25.58 18.20 -6.15
C ILE A 144 -26.51 19.11 -5.35
N ALA A 145 -27.82 18.97 -5.52
CA ALA A 145 -28.80 19.77 -4.78
C ALA A 145 -28.62 19.62 -3.26
N LYS A 146 -28.33 18.40 -2.78
CA LYS A 146 -28.03 18.12 -1.37
C LYS A 146 -26.75 18.82 -0.86
N ILE A 147 -25.70 18.91 -1.68
CA ILE A 147 -24.50 19.67 -1.30
C ILE A 147 -24.82 21.15 -1.19
N LEU A 148 -25.56 21.68 -2.15
CA LEU A 148 -25.92 23.08 -2.21
C LEU A 148 -26.76 23.46 -0.99
N SER A 149 -27.76 22.64 -0.64
CA SER A 149 -28.56 22.86 0.57
C SER A 149 -27.72 22.78 1.86
N ASN A 150 -26.80 21.80 1.96
CA ASN A 150 -25.84 21.72 3.07
C ASN A 150 -24.88 22.92 3.15
N SER A 151 -24.76 23.67 2.06
CA SER A 151 -23.96 24.90 1.97
C SER A 151 -24.83 26.16 2.08
N HIS A 152 -26.07 26.02 2.53
CA HIS A 152 -27.06 27.09 2.70
C HIS A 152 -27.42 27.85 1.41
N VAL A 153 -27.31 27.19 0.26
CA VAL A 153 -27.84 27.70 -1.01
C VAL A 153 -29.37 27.54 -0.99
N SER A 154 -30.10 28.55 -1.46
CA SER A 154 -31.57 28.53 -1.45
C SER A 154 -32.14 27.34 -2.25
N ASN A 155 -33.30 26.84 -1.83
CA ASN A 155 -33.99 25.76 -2.53
C ASN A 155 -34.34 26.14 -3.98
N GLU A 156 -34.71 27.40 -4.22
CA GLU A 156 -34.96 27.92 -5.56
C GLU A 156 -33.72 27.80 -6.46
N THR A 157 -32.56 28.24 -5.99
CA THR A 157 -31.28 28.15 -6.73
C THR A 157 -30.87 26.69 -6.92
N SER A 158 -31.06 25.86 -5.90
CA SER A 158 -30.73 24.42 -5.98
C SER A 158 -31.62 23.69 -6.99
N ASN A 159 -32.92 24.00 -7.03
CA ASN A 159 -33.87 23.47 -8.00
C ASN A 159 -33.56 23.95 -9.42
N PHE A 160 -33.18 25.22 -9.58
CA PHE A 160 -32.73 25.75 -10.85
C PHE A 160 -31.49 25.01 -11.36
N ILE A 161 -30.47 24.80 -10.53
CA ILE A 161 -29.26 24.05 -10.89
C ILE A 161 -29.60 22.59 -11.22
N LYS A 162 -30.47 21.95 -10.43
CA LYS A 162 -30.95 20.58 -10.69
C LYS A 162 -31.59 20.48 -12.08
N LYS A 163 -32.48 21.42 -12.43
CA LYS A 163 -33.10 21.50 -13.75
C LYS A 163 -32.05 21.67 -14.86
N MET A 164 -31.11 22.60 -14.67
CA MET A 164 -30.04 22.85 -15.64
C MET A 164 -29.15 21.62 -15.88
N ILE A 165 -28.78 20.87 -14.83
CA ILE A 165 -27.98 19.64 -14.98
C ILE A 165 -28.73 18.60 -15.84
N ASN A 166 -30.05 18.51 -15.69
CA ASN A 166 -30.88 17.59 -16.48
C ASN A 166 -31.04 18.05 -17.94
N ASP A 167 -31.15 19.36 -18.15
CA ASP A 167 -31.36 19.96 -19.48
C ASP A 167 -30.07 20.07 -20.31
N VAL A 168 -28.89 20.11 -19.67
CA VAL A 168 -27.61 20.20 -20.37
C VAL A 168 -27.32 18.91 -21.16
N LYS A 169 -27.25 19.07 -22.49
CA LYS A 169 -26.56 18.14 -23.39
C LYS A 169 -25.11 18.57 -23.46
N THR A 170 -24.18 17.72 -23.03
CA THR A 170 -22.76 17.98 -23.21
C THR A 170 -22.34 17.54 -24.61
N ASP A 171 -21.46 18.30 -25.26
CA ASP A 171 -20.91 17.95 -26.58
C ASP A 171 -20.01 16.70 -26.56
N HIS A 172 -19.83 16.09 -25.38
CA HIS A 172 -18.88 15.01 -25.11
C HIS A 172 -19.56 13.71 -24.65
N ILE A 173 -20.81 13.45 -25.05
CA ILE A 173 -21.53 12.22 -24.72
C ILE A 173 -20.82 11.02 -25.39
N THR A 174 -19.97 10.32 -24.63
CA THR A 174 -19.32 9.07 -25.05
C THR A 174 -20.06 7.83 -24.54
N PHE A 175 -21.11 8.00 -23.74
CA PHE A 175 -21.72 6.93 -22.95
C PHE A 175 -22.61 5.95 -23.76
N SER A 176 -23.05 6.33 -24.96
CA SER A 176 -24.05 5.57 -25.74
C SER A 176 -23.54 5.15 -27.13
N GLN A 177 -22.24 5.20 -27.37
CA GLN A 177 -21.65 4.75 -28.64
C GLN A 177 -21.33 3.25 -28.54
N ASN A 178 -21.73 2.46 -29.54
CA ASN A 178 -21.42 1.03 -29.65
C ASN A 178 -19.93 0.76 -29.40
N GLU A 179 -19.08 1.70 -29.80
CA GLU A 179 -17.65 1.73 -29.65
C GLU A 179 -17.19 1.70 -28.16
N THR A 180 -17.90 2.39 -27.26
CA THR A 180 -17.58 2.38 -25.82
C THR A 180 -17.77 0.99 -25.23
N THR A 181 -18.80 0.27 -25.66
CA THR A 181 -19.04 -1.13 -25.28
C THR A 181 -17.96 -2.05 -25.86
N ILE A 182 -17.52 -1.80 -27.10
CA ILE A 182 -16.42 -2.57 -27.72
C ILE A 182 -15.13 -2.45 -26.90
N TYR A 183 -14.69 -1.23 -26.54
CA TYR A 183 -13.46 -1.07 -25.74
C TYR A 183 -13.61 -1.59 -24.31
N LYS A 184 -14.81 -1.51 -23.74
CA LYS A 184 -15.10 -2.14 -22.44
C LYS A 184 -14.96 -3.66 -22.56
N ASN A 185 -15.61 -4.30 -23.51
CA ASN A 185 -15.51 -5.75 -23.71
C ASN A 185 -14.08 -6.18 -24.03
N MET A 186 -13.37 -5.43 -24.88
CA MET A 186 -11.97 -5.67 -25.18
C MET A 186 -11.10 -5.64 -23.91
N LEU A 187 -11.33 -4.66 -23.02
CA LEU A 187 -10.63 -4.57 -21.75
C LEU A 187 -10.98 -5.74 -20.81
N TYR A 188 -12.25 -6.12 -20.70
CA TYR A 188 -12.67 -7.22 -19.81
C TYR A 188 -12.23 -8.60 -20.30
N ASN A 189 -12.09 -8.78 -21.62
CA ASN A 189 -11.63 -10.01 -22.24
C ASN A 189 -10.10 -10.15 -22.23
N ASP A 190 -9.35 -9.04 -22.20
CA ASP A 190 -7.90 -9.05 -22.04
C ASP A 190 -7.52 -8.98 -20.55
N SER A 191 -7.30 -10.16 -19.96
CA SER A 191 -6.97 -10.26 -18.53
C SER A 191 -5.71 -9.50 -18.11
N LEU A 192 -4.72 -9.36 -19.01
CA LEU A 192 -3.48 -8.65 -18.72
C LEU A 192 -3.73 -7.15 -18.75
N LEU A 193 -4.46 -6.68 -19.75
CA LEU A 193 -4.82 -5.27 -19.89
C LEU A 193 -5.75 -4.81 -18.77
N LEU A 194 -6.73 -5.63 -18.38
CA LEU A 194 -7.61 -5.37 -17.24
C LEU A 194 -6.82 -5.21 -15.95
N GLN A 195 -5.88 -6.11 -15.69
CA GLN A 195 -5.01 -6.05 -14.51
C GLN A 195 -4.15 -4.79 -14.48
N LYS A 196 -3.59 -4.36 -15.62
CA LYS A 196 -2.88 -3.08 -15.74
C LYS A 196 -3.75 -1.90 -15.36
N VAL A 197 -4.96 -1.83 -15.91
CA VAL A 197 -5.90 -0.75 -15.59
C VAL A 197 -6.28 -0.77 -14.10
N CYS A 198 -6.56 -1.95 -13.54
CA CYS A 198 -6.81 -2.12 -12.11
C CYS A 198 -5.63 -1.66 -11.25
N SER A 199 -4.40 -1.89 -11.70
CA SER A 199 -3.17 -1.47 -11.01
C SER A 199 -3.00 0.06 -11.04
N ILE A 200 -3.19 0.67 -12.21
CA ILE A 200 -3.13 2.13 -12.39
C ILE A 200 -4.08 2.82 -11.41
N TYR A 201 -5.31 2.33 -11.32
CA TYR A 201 -6.38 2.95 -10.54
C TYR A 201 -6.67 2.27 -9.20
N TYR A 202 -5.75 1.45 -8.69
CA TYR A 202 -5.99 0.62 -7.50
C TYR A 202 -6.53 1.41 -6.31
N PHE A 203 -5.91 2.56 -6.01
CA PHE A 203 -6.35 3.40 -4.90
C PHE A 203 -7.68 4.08 -5.17
N ASP A 204 -8.04 4.37 -6.42
CA ASP A 204 -9.35 4.92 -6.75
C ASP A 204 -10.46 3.88 -6.47
N PHE A 205 -10.24 2.60 -6.82
CA PHE A 205 -11.18 1.52 -6.48
C PHE A 205 -11.39 1.40 -4.98
N ILE A 206 -10.29 1.34 -4.21
CA ILE A 206 -10.35 1.12 -2.76
C ILE A 206 -10.89 2.36 -2.03
N GLN A 207 -10.34 3.55 -2.28
CA GLN A 207 -10.65 4.75 -1.50
C GLN A 207 -12.06 5.26 -1.78
N PHE A 208 -12.56 5.08 -3.00
CA PHE A 208 -13.92 5.50 -3.36
C PHE A 208 -14.94 4.35 -3.29
N GLY A 209 -14.51 3.14 -2.89
CA GLY A 209 -15.38 1.97 -2.75
C GLY A 209 -16.07 1.60 -4.06
N PHE A 210 -15.31 1.56 -5.16
CA PHE A 210 -15.76 0.94 -6.40
C PHE A 210 -15.37 -0.53 -6.40
N GLU A 211 -16.25 -1.38 -6.92
CA GLU A 211 -15.94 -2.79 -7.11
C GLU A 211 -14.87 -2.97 -8.19
N PHE A 212 -13.99 -3.94 -7.97
CA PHE A 212 -13.05 -4.35 -9.00
C PHE A 212 -13.80 -5.10 -10.11
N PRO A 213 -13.41 -4.92 -11.38
CA PRO A 213 -14.01 -5.66 -12.47
C PRO A 213 -13.68 -7.16 -12.35
N GLU A 214 -14.71 -8.01 -12.37
CA GLU A 214 -14.57 -9.47 -12.51
C GLU A 214 -14.62 -9.86 -13.99
N LYS A 215 -13.96 -10.97 -14.37
CA LYS A 215 -14.01 -11.47 -15.76
C LYS A 215 -15.46 -11.79 -16.13
N SER A 216 -15.88 -11.45 -17.34
CA SER A 216 -17.08 -12.05 -17.93
C SER A 216 -16.79 -13.52 -18.21
N ASN A 217 -17.64 -14.42 -17.69
CA ASN A 217 -17.58 -15.88 -17.91
C ASN A 217 -17.98 -16.25 -19.35
N ALA A 218 -17.29 -15.70 -20.35
CA ALA A 218 -17.36 -16.17 -21.72
C ALA A 218 -16.04 -16.90 -22.03
N SER A 219 -16.16 -18.18 -22.36
CA SER A 219 -15.12 -19.16 -22.70
C SER A 219 -14.19 -19.63 -21.57
N GLU A 220 -14.64 -20.65 -20.83
CA GLU A 220 -13.78 -21.50 -19.96
C GLU A 220 -13.54 -22.91 -20.55
N GLU A 221 -13.87 -23.17 -21.83
CA GLU A 221 -13.83 -24.55 -22.37
C GLU A 221 -12.65 -24.93 -23.28
N ASN A 222 -11.69 -24.06 -23.61
CA ASN A 222 -10.66 -24.44 -24.61
C ASN A 222 -9.20 -24.12 -24.23
N GLU A 223 -8.77 -24.39 -22.99
CA GLU A 223 -7.33 -24.45 -22.64
C GLU A 223 -6.96 -25.73 -21.87
N ILE A 224 -7.34 -26.89 -22.41
CA ILE A 224 -6.66 -28.16 -22.15
C ILE A 224 -6.24 -28.69 -23.52
N ASN A 225 -5.14 -28.14 -24.08
CA ASN A 225 -4.25 -28.77 -25.06
C ASN A 225 -3.31 -27.72 -25.69
N SER A 226 -2.22 -27.38 -25.00
CA SER A 226 -0.94 -27.02 -25.64
C SER A 226 0.17 -26.86 -24.60
N ILE A 227 0.69 -28.01 -24.17
CA ILE A 227 2.05 -28.07 -23.61
C ILE A 227 3.01 -28.00 -24.81
N ASN A 228 4.03 -27.15 -24.67
CA ASN A 228 5.16 -26.89 -25.58
C ASN A 228 4.94 -25.88 -26.71
N LYS A 229 5.22 -24.60 -26.41
CA LYS A 229 6.23 -23.82 -27.14
C LYS A 229 6.65 -22.58 -26.36
N THR A 230 7.95 -22.44 -26.22
CA THR A 230 8.71 -21.33 -25.65
C THR A 230 8.33 -19.99 -26.30
N ASN A 231 7.71 -19.12 -25.50
CA ASN A 231 7.83 -17.66 -25.56
C ASN A 231 7.19 -17.12 -24.26
N HIS A 232 7.99 -17.09 -23.20
CA HIS A 232 7.56 -16.58 -21.90
C HIS A 232 7.40 -15.06 -22.00
N SER A 233 6.21 -14.59 -22.40
CA SER A 233 5.88 -13.17 -22.30
C SER A 233 5.97 -12.76 -20.82
N LEU A 234 6.60 -11.61 -20.56
CA LEU A 234 6.62 -11.01 -19.23
C LEU A 234 5.18 -10.81 -18.76
N LYS A 235 4.68 -11.70 -17.89
CA LYS A 235 3.52 -11.40 -17.05
C LYS A 235 3.89 -10.18 -16.20
N ASN A 236 3.17 -9.07 -16.37
CA ASN A 236 3.37 -7.87 -15.56
C ASN A 236 3.10 -8.22 -14.10
N LEU A 237 4.11 -8.04 -13.25
CA LEU A 237 4.07 -8.41 -11.85
C LEU A 237 3.48 -7.23 -11.06
N HIS A 238 2.31 -7.44 -10.46
CA HIS A 238 1.58 -6.39 -9.73
C HIS A 238 1.90 -6.38 -8.24
N PRO A 239 2.31 -5.22 -7.67
CA PRO A 239 2.63 -5.11 -6.26
C PRO A 239 1.52 -5.62 -5.35
N ILE A 240 1.87 -6.48 -4.38
CA ILE A 240 0.93 -6.90 -3.34
C ILE A 240 0.61 -5.68 -2.45
N PRO A 241 -0.66 -5.24 -2.36
CA PRO A 241 -1.01 -4.01 -1.65
C PRO A 241 -0.77 -4.09 -0.13
N ILE A 242 -0.58 -2.92 0.50
CA ILE A 242 -0.61 -2.81 1.97
C ILE A 242 -2.02 -3.15 2.46
N ILE A 243 -2.10 -4.03 3.45
CA ILE A 243 -3.38 -4.36 4.06
C ILE A 243 -3.90 -3.22 4.94
N ASN A 244 -5.13 -2.79 4.70
CA ASN A 244 -5.81 -1.72 5.44
C ASN A 244 -6.68 -2.24 6.60
N ARG A 245 -6.44 -3.48 7.03
CA ARG A 245 -7.16 -4.13 8.11
C ARG A 245 -6.24 -4.95 9.00
N THR A 246 -6.74 -5.27 10.18
CA THR A 246 -6.07 -6.13 11.16
C THR A 246 -6.24 -7.59 10.73
N LEU A 247 -5.12 -8.29 10.46
CA LEU A 247 -5.15 -9.67 9.97
C LEU A 247 -5.57 -10.71 11.01
N ALA A 248 -5.09 -10.57 12.25
CA ALA A 248 -5.60 -11.33 13.39
C ALA A 248 -5.33 -10.55 14.68
N LYS A 249 -6.39 -10.30 15.45
CA LYS A 249 -6.29 -9.57 16.73
C LYS A 249 -5.36 -10.29 17.70
N GLU A 250 -5.47 -11.62 17.83
CA GLU A 250 -4.73 -12.40 18.84
C GLU A 250 -3.22 -12.56 18.58
N TYR A 251 -2.78 -12.34 17.33
CA TYR A 251 -1.40 -12.61 16.92
C TYR A 251 -0.61 -11.36 16.58
N ILE A 252 -1.24 -10.18 16.62
CA ILE A 252 -0.54 -8.90 16.61
C ILE A 252 0.07 -8.68 17.99
N ARG A 253 1.39 -8.71 18.04
CA ARG A 253 2.12 -8.74 19.30
C ARG A 253 3.04 -7.53 19.41
N LEU A 254 2.54 -6.51 20.07
CA LEU A 254 3.32 -5.36 20.55
C LEU A 254 3.82 -5.67 21.96
N PHE A 255 5.09 -5.38 22.22
CA PHE A 255 5.67 -5.51 23.57
C PHE A 255 5.99 -4.12 24.11
N PHE A 256 5.41 -3.78 25.27
CA PHE A 256 5.63 -2.52 25.95
C PHE A 256 6.47 -2.69 27.22
N LEU A 257 7.35 -1.72 27.45
CA LEU A 257 8.14 -1.54 28.66
C LEU A 257 7.79 -0.17 29.25
N PRO A 258 6.72 -0.08 30.07
CA PRO A 258 6.23 1.19 30.58
C PRO A 258 7.27 2.00 31.36
N SER A 259 8.10 1.32 32.16
CA SER A 259 9.19 1.93 32.94
C SER A 259 10.25 2.62 32.07
N LEU A 260 10.39 2.17 30.82
CA LEU A 260 11.37 2.68 29.86
C LEU A 260 10.72 3.56 28.77
N LYS A 261 9.40 3.75 28.84
CA LYS A 261 8.58 4.41 27.80
C LYS A 261 8.88 3.87 26.40
N LEU A 262 9.09 2.57 26.28
CA LEU A 262 9.53 1.92 25.04
C LEU A 262 8.51 0.87 24.60
N GLY A 263 8.23 0.80 23.31
CA GLY A 263 7.39 -0.24 22.73
C GLY A 263 7.96 -0.79 21.44
N ILE A 264 7.73 -2.08 21.17
CA ILE A 264 8.23 -2.73 19.96
C ILE A 264 7.17 -3.61 19.28
N CYS A 265 7.19 -3.59 17.96
CA CYS A 265 6.52 -4.60 17.13
C CYS A 265 7.52 -5.72 16.76
N PHE A 266 7.20 -6.97 17.12
CA PHE A 266 8.02 -8.10 16.70
C PHE A 266 7.58 -8.64 15.34
N ILE A 267 8.46 -8.50 14.35
CA ILE A 267 8.28 -9.06 13.02
C ILE A 267 9.25 -10.23 12.83
N GLY A 268 8.80 -11.32 12.23
CA GLY A 268 9.68 -12.47 11.99
C GLY A 268 10.84 -12.13 11.08
N LYS A 269 11.98 -12.79 11.31
CA LYS A 269 13.24 -12.64 10.56
C LYS A 269 13.91 -11.26 10.60
N THR A 270 13.47 -10.33 11.46
CA THR A 270 14.10 -9.01 11.68
C THR A 270 14.90 -8.92 12.99
N GLY A 271 15.47 -10.04 13.45
CA GLY A 271 16.16 -10.11 14.75
C GLY A 271 15.21 -10.21 15.95
N SER A 272 13.95 -10.60 15.72
CA SER A 272 12.89 -10.67 16.74
C SER A 272 13.25 -11.51 17.96
N PHE A 273 13.92 -12.65 17.80
CA PHE A 273 14.31 -13.50 18.93
C PHE A 273 15.33 -12.85 19.87
N VAL A 274 16.36 -12.20 19.30
CA VAL A 274 17.38 -11.50 20.09
C VAL A 274 16.74 -10.31 20.79
N THR A 275 15.91 -9.56 20.06
CA THR A 275 15.22 -8.38 20.60
C THR A 275 14.22 -8.76 21.69
N TYR A 276 13.49 -9.87 21.53
CA TYR A 276 12.62 -10.43 22.56
C TYR A 276 13.38 -10.70 23.86
N LYS A 277 14.54 -11.38 23.77
CA LYS A 277 15.38 -11.66 24.94
C LYS A 277 15.89 -10.39 25.62
N ILE A 278 16.21 -9.35 24.85
CA ILE A 278 16.62 -8.05 25.38
C ILE A 278 15.44 -7.38 26.11
N PHE A 279 14.26 -7.31 25.49
CA PHE A 279 13.08 -6.70 26.10
C PHE A 279 12.64 -7.45 27.37
N CYS A 280 12.71 -8.78 27.38
CA CYS A 280 12.46 -9.57 28.58
C CYS A 280 13.50 -9.33 29.69
N TYR A 281 14.76 -9.14 29.32
CA TYR A 281 15.80 -8.78 30.29
C TYR A 281 15.52 -7.39 30.89
N LEU A 282 15.18 -6.41 30.05
CA LEU A 282 14.84 -5.05 30.46
C LEU A 282 13.54 -4.94 31.28
N LYS A 283 12.59 -5.87 31.12
CA LYS A 283 11.36 -5.96 31.94
C LYS A 283 11.65 -6.27 33.41
N LYS A 284 12.76 -6.94 33.73
CA LYS A 284 13.06 -7.37 35.11
C LYS A 284 13.50 -6.20 36.00
N LYS A 285 13.10 -6.24 37.28
CA LYS A 285 13.66 -5.36 38.31
C LYS A 285 15.18 -5.57 38.39
N LYS A 286 15.95 -4.50 38.65
CA LYS A 286 17.43 -4.50 38.67
C LYS A 286 18.03 -5.65 39.51
N ASN A 287 17.42 -5.95 40.66
CA ASN A 287 17.85 -7.03 41.57
C ASN A 287 17.53 -8.46 41.09
N LYS A 288 16.72 -8.63 40.05
CA LYS A 288 16.37 -9.94 39.45
C LYS A 288 17.02 -10.15 38.08
N MET A 289 17.90 -9.25 37.65
CA MET A 289 18.62 -9.35 36.38
C MET A 289 19.75 -10.38 36.48
N ASN A 290 19.69 -11.40 35.62
CA ASN A 290 20.77 -12.38 35.52
C ASN A 290 22.00 -11.73 34.84
N GLN A 291 23.14 -11.71 35.54
CA GLN A 291 24.37 -11.08 35.04
C GLN A 291 25.09 -11.93 33.98
N ASN A 292 24.63 -13.15 33.74
CA ASN A 292 25.28 -14.17 32.92
C ASN A 292 24.48 -14.61 31.70
N LYS A 293 23.20 -14.20 31.53
CA LYS A 293 22.40 -14.60 30.35
C LYS A 293 21.23 -13.65 30.08
N LEU A 294 20.93 -13.41 28.79
CA LEU A 294 19.63 -12.86 28.41
C LEU A 294 18.55 -13.93 28.59
N THR A 295 17.53 -13.62 29.39
CA THR A 295 16.46 -14.56 29.74
C THR A 295 15.20 -14.28 28.93
N SER A 296 14.51 -15.34 28.52
CA SER A 296 13.12 -15.27 28.06
C SER A 296 12.19 -14.91 29.23
N CYS A 297 11.00 -14.41 28.93
CA CYS A 297 9.96 -14.08 29.90
C CYS A 297 8.58 -14.43 29.37
N LYS A 298 7.62 -14.68 30.27
CA LYS A 298 6.23 -14.91 29.86
C LYS A 298 5.70 -13.68 29.13
N MET A 299 5.14 -13.95 27.97
CA MET A 299 4.41 -13.00 27.15
C MET A 299 3.01 -12.86 27.72
N ASP A 300 2.83 -11.93 28.66
CA ASP A 300 1.55 -11.68 29.32
C ASP A 300 0.78 -10.55 28.63
N GLY A 301 -0.56 -10.66 28.54
CA GLY A 301 -1.42 -9.65 27.90
C GLY A 301 -1.34 -8.24 28.51
N LYS A 302 -0.69 -8.08 29.67
CA LYS A 302 -0.45 -6.77 30.31
C LYS A 302 0.60 -5.93 29.56
N ASN A 303 1.61 -6.58 28.96
CA ASN A 303 2.70 -5.89 28.28
C ASN A 303 2.96 -6.43 26.87
N TYR A 304 2.25 -7.49 26.48
CA TYR A 304 2.43 -8.16 25.21
C TYR A 304 1.08 -8.55 24.62
N ASP A 305 0.55 -7.73 23.71
CA ASP A 305 -0.75 -7.98 23.08
C ASP A 305 -0.95 -7.06 21.85
N ASN A 306 -2.15 -7.07 21.28
CA ASN A 306 -2.59 -6.08 20.29
C ASN A 306 -3.03 -4.76 20.95
N LEU A 307 -3.16 -3.69 20.16
CA LEU A 307 -3.51 -2.37 20.67
C LEU A 307 -4.86 -2.34 21.38
N ALA A 308 -5.87 -3.05 20.88
CA ALA A 308 -7.21 -3.05 21.48
C ALA A 308 -7.22 -3.71 22.86
N ASN A 309 -6.50 -4.83 23.02
CA ASN A 309 -6.37 -5.52 24.31
C ASN A 309 -5.53 -4.70 25.29
N LEU A 310 -4.46 -4.05 24.83
CA LEU A 310 -3.69 -3.14 25.67
C LEU A 310 -4.55 -1.95 26.10
N GLU A 311 -5.32 -1.34 25.20
CA GLU A 311 -6.25 -0.27 25.54
C GLU A 311 -7.29 -0.71 26.57
N LYS A 312 -7.82 -1.92 26.45
CA LYS A 312 -8.72 -2.53 27.45
C LYS A 312 -8.03 -2.70 28.81
N ASN A 313 -6.81 -3.23 28.82
CA ASN A 313 -6.07 -3.54 30.06
C ASN A 313 -5.61 -2.30 30.83
N TYR A 314 -5.23 -1.23 30.13
CA TYR A 314 -4.80 0.03 30.76
C TYR A 314 -5.97 1.00 31.00
N GLY A 315 -7.10 0.80 30.31
CA GLY A 315 -8.20 1.75 30.22
C GLY A 315 -7.94 2.85 29.17
N VAL A 316 -8.97 3.19 28.37
CA VAL A 316 -8.87 4.08 27.19
C VAL A 316 -8.12 5.39 27.47
N LYS A 317 -8.47 6.09 28.55
CA LYS A 317 -7.87 7.40 28.90
C LYS A 317 -6.39 7.26 29.24
N ASN A 318 -6.06 6.31 30.10
CA ASN A 318 -4.69 6.07 30.55
C ASN A 318 -3.82 5.54 29.41
N PHE A 319 -4.35 4.61 28.61
CA PHE A 319 -3.68 4.06 27.45
C PHE A 319 -3.35 5.16 26.45
N LYS A 320 -4.29 6.03 26.09
CA LYS A 320 -4.03 7.15 25.18
C LYS A 320 -2.95 8.09 25.70
N GLN A 321 -2.94 8.38 27.01
CA GLN A 321 -1.93 9.25 27.61
C GLN A 321 -0.54 8.61 27.63
N PHE A 322 -0.47 7.32 27.98
CA PHE A 322 0.77 6.54 28.00
C PHE A 322 1.31 6.30 26.58
N TYR A 323 0.46 5.89 25.65
CA TYR A 323 0.80 5.60 24.26
C TYR A 323 1.34 6.82 23.52
N LYS A 324 0.89 8.04 23.85
CA LYS A 324 1.48 9.30 23.33
C LYS A 324 2.92 9.52 23.79
N LYS A 325 3.31 8.98 24.94
CA LYS A 325 4.66 9.13 25.54
C LYS A 325 5.59 7.96 25.17
N LEU A 326 5.08 6.95 24.46
CA LEU A 326 5.85 5.77 24.09
C LEU A 326 6.72 6.03 22.86
N ASN A 327 7.99 5.69 22.97
CA ASN A 327 8.88 5.54 21.84
C ASN A 327 8.63 4.16 21.21
N LEU A 328 7.91 4.14 20.10
CA LEU A 328 7.60 2.91 19.39
C LEU A 328 8.66 2.62 18.34
N VAL A 329 9.17 1.39 18.33
CA VAL A 329 10.23 0.98 17.42
C VAL A 329 9.87 -0.29 16.66
N ARG A 330 10.34 -0.38 15.43
CA ARG A 330 10.13 -1.55 14.58
C ARG A 330 11.43 -1.87 13.87
N PHE A 331 11.89 -3.10 14.08
CA PHE A 331 13.02 -3.63 13.32
C PHE A 331 12.51 -4.14 11.98
N VAL A 332 13.12 -3.62 10.92
CA VAL A 332 12.78 -3.93 9.52
C VAL A 332 14.03 -4.47 8.83
N ARG A 333 13.85 -5.40 7.89
CA ARG A 333 14.95 -6.03 7.16
C ARG A 333 14.73 -5.90 5.66
N ASN A 334 15.83 -5.86 4.89
CA ASN A 334 15.76 -5.93 3.44
C ASN A 334 14.87 -7.12 3.02
N PRO A 335 13.85 -6.90 2.15
CA PRO A 335 12.87 -7.94 1.84
C PRO A 335 13.47 -9.22 1.23
N ILE A 336 14.45 -9.10 0.33
CA ILE A 336 15.11 -10.27 -0.29
C ILE A 336 15.83 -11.10 0.78
N GLU A 337 16.63 -10.45 1.62
CA GLU A 337 17.33 -11.15 2.69
C GLU A 337 16.37 -11.80 3.69
N ARG A 338 15.24 -11.14 3.97
CA ARG A 338 14.20 -11.66 4.85
C ARG A 338 13.57 -12.92 4.26
N LEU A 339 13.17 -12.89 2.99
CA LEU A 339 12.61 -14.04 2.26
C LEU A 339 13.58 -15.21 2.29
N ILE A 340 14.82 -15.02 1.84
CA ILE A 340 15.82 -16.09 1.78
C ILE A 340 16.12 -16.64 3.18
N SER A 341 16.23 -15.79 4.20
CA SER A 341 16.42 -16.23 5.58
C SER A 341 15.22 -17.03 6.11
N GLY A 342 14.00 -16.64 5.75
CA GLY A 342 12.76 -17.38 6.00
C GLY A 342 12.81 -18.77 5.36
N PHE A 343 13.09 -18.81 4.06
CA PHE A 343 13.06 -20.00 3.23
C PHE A 343 14.10 -21.01 3.70
N ILE A 344 15.34 -20.58 3.91
CA ILE A 344 16.40 -21.46 4.40
C ILE A 344 16.06 -22.02 5.78
N HIS A 345 15.45 -21.22 6.66
CA HIS A 345 15.08 -21.69 8.00
C HIS A 345 13.93 -22.69 7.97
N LEU A 346 12.83 -22.36 7.30
CA LEU A 346 11.57 -23.12 7.38
C LEU A 346 11.49 -24.22 6.33
N CYS A 347 11.91 -23.93 5.09
CA CYS A 347 11.88 -24.87 3.99
C CYS A 347 13.14 -25.75 3.94
N TYR A 348 14.33 -25.18 4.04
CA TYR A 348 15.55 -25.97 3.78
C TYR A 348 15.98 -26.83 4.98
N TYR A 349 16.06 -26.23 6.17
CA TYR A 349 16.48 -26.93 7.38
C TYR A 349 15.34 -27.59 8.14
N GLY A 350 14.11 -27.08 8.01
CA GLY A 350 12.97 -27.51 8.81
C GLY A 350 13.08 -27.04 10.27
N VAL A 351 11.93 -26.81 10.91
CA VAL A 351 11.88 -26.54 12.36
C VAL A 351 11.96 -27.87 13.14
N ASP A 352 11.46 -28.95 12.54
CA ASP A 352 11.57 -30.35 12.98
C ASP A 352 11.69 -31.28 11.74
N LYS A 353 12.40 -32.42 11.85
CA LYS A 353 12.62 -33.36 10.74
C LYS A 353 11.31 -33.92 10.13
N ASN A 354 10.18 -33.77 10.82
CA ASN A 354 8.90 -34.35 10.46
C ASN A 354 7.86 -33.33 9.95
N VAL A 355 8.14 -32.01 10.00
CA VAL A 355 7.20 -30.98 9.51
C VAL A 355 7.98 -29.88 8.75
N GLN A 356 7.78 -29.83 7.44
CA GLN A 356 8.40 -28.84 6.55
C GLN A 356 7.39 -27.76 6.17
N TYR A 357 7.47 -26.60 6.83
CA TYR A 357 6.65 -25.42 6.51
C TYR A 357 7.13 -24.78 5.20
N CYS A 358 6.72 -25.36 4.06
CA CYS A 358 7.11 -24.88 2.74
C CYS A 358 6.00 -24.96 1.66
N TYR A 359 4.73 -24.92 2.05
CA TYR A 359 3.61 -25.01 1.10
C TYR A 359 3.64 -26.25 0.18
N GLY A 360 4.26 -27.35 0.62
CA GLY A 360 4.48 -28.54 -0.22
C GLY A 360 5.55 -28.37 -1.31
N CYS A 361 6.25 -27.23 -1.37
CA CYS A 361 7.29 -26.95 -2.37
C CYS A 361 8.67 -27.53 -2.03
N ASN A 362 8.81 -28.24 -0.90
CA ASN A 362 10.06 -28.80 -0.41
C ASN A 362 11.20 -27.77 -0.38
N LYS A 363 12.18 -27.89 -1.28
CA LYS A 363 13.35 -27.03 -1.40
C LYS A 363 13.35 -26.19 -2.69
N ASN A 364 12.23 -26.14 -3.40
CA ASN A 364 12.06 -25.38 -4.64
C ASN A 364 11.61 -23.94 -4.33
N LEU A 365 12.50 -22.97 -4.57
CA LEU A 365 12.23 -21.55 -4.30
C LEU A 365 11.19 -20.96 -5.25
N THR A 366 11.23 -21.33 -6.54
CA THR A 366 10.27 -20.85 -7.56
C THR A 366 8.85 -21.27 -7.21
N CYS A 367 8.65 -22.55 -6.88
CA CYS A 367 7.36 -23.06 -6.37
C CYS A 367 6.91 -22.26 -5.15
N PHE A 368 7.80 -22.09 -4.16
CA PHE A 368 7.47 -21.43 -2.92
C PHE A 368 7.01 -19.97 -3.12
N VAL A 369 7.72 -19.20 -3.94
CA VAL A 369 7.36 -17.80 -4.23
C VAL A 369 6.03 -17.73 -4.99
N ASN A 370 5.78 -18.63 -5.93
CA ASN A 370 4.50 -18.68 -6.66
C ASN A 370 3.33 -18.98 -5.72
N VAL A 371 3.49 -19.92 -4.79
CA VAL A 371 2.44 -20.23 -3.80
C VAL A 371 2.29 -19.09 -2.80
N LEU A 372 3.39 -18.46 -2.35
CA LEU A 372 3.36 -17.31 -1.46
C LEU A 372 2.56 -16.15 -2.08
N GLU A 373 2.82 -15.79 -3.34
CA GLU A 373 2.08 -14.76 -4.07
C GLU A 373 0.57 -15.07 -4.08
N LYS A 374 0.20 -16.29 -4.50
CA LYS A 374 -1.19 -16.77 -4.52
C LYS A 374 -1.84 -16.65 -3.13
N ARG A 375 -1.13 -17.07 -2.08
CA ARG A 375 -1.60 -17.03 -0.68
C ARG A 375 -1.81 -15.60 -0.18
N LEU A 376 -0.96 -14.66 -0.57
CA LEU A 376 -1.12 -13.24 -0.23
C LEU A 376 -2.37 -12.65 -0.89
N TRP A 377 -2.62 -12.94 -2.16
CA TRP A 377 -3.87 -12.55 -2.82
C TRP A 377 -5.11 -13.18 -2.18
N GLN A 378 -5.04 -14.47 -1.84
CA GLN A 378 -6.11 -15.14 -1.10
C GLN A 378 -6.36 -14.50 0.27
N THR A 379 -5.31 -14.06 0.96
CA THR A 379 -5.41 -13.34 2.24
C THR A 379 -6.10 -11.99 2.06
N LEU A 380 -5.75 -11.24 1.00
CA LEU A 380 -6.42 -9.97 0.67
C LEU A 380 -7.90 -10.17 0.38
N ASN A 381 -8.24 -11.26 -0.30
CA ASN A 381 -9.62 -11.61 -0.65
C ASN A 381 -10.35 -12.41 0.43
N HIS A 382 -9.84 -12.44 1.66
CA HIS A 382 -10.42 -13.15 2.81
C HIS A 382 -10.60 -14.68 2.65
N LYS A 383 -10.00 -15.28 1.62
CA LYS A 383 -10.07 -16.73 1.35
C LYS A 383 -9.14 -17.53 2.27
N VAL A 384 -8.08 -16.90 2.75
CA VAL A 384 -7.14 -17.47 3.73
C VAL A 384 -7.10 -16.55 4.92
N LEU A 385 -7.29 -17.12 6.12
CA LEU A 385 -7.09 -16.43 7.38
C LEU A 385 -5.67 -16.72 7.85
N PRO A 386 -4.79 -15.70 7.86
CA PRO A 386 -3.49 -15.86 8.50
C PRO A 386 -3.72 -16.20 9.97
N TYR A 387 -2.81 -16.95 10.58
CA TYR A 387 -2.90 -17.33 11.99
C TYR A 387 -4.02 -18.32 12.36
N LYS A 388 -4.75 -18.87 11.37
CA LYS A 388 -5.79 -19.91 11.62
C LYS A 388 -5.23 -21.13 12.36
N ASN A 389 -3.99 -21.50 12.07
CA ASN A 389 -3.27 -22.59 12.72
C ASN A 389 -1.77 -22.25 12.82
N ASN A 390 -1.00 -23.13 13.46
CA ASN A 390 0.45 -22.94 13.63
C ASN A 390 1.18 -22.80 12.30
N GLU A 391 0.75 -23.51 11.26
CA GLU A 391 1.38 -23.44 9.94
C GLU A 391 1.17 -22.06 9.28
N GLU A 392 -0.06 -21.58 9.19
CA GLU A 392 -0.37 -20.25 8.63
C GLU A 392 0.24 -19.11 9.48
N TYR A 393 0.36 -19.31 10.79
CA TYR A 393 1.16 -18.42 11.64
C TYR A 393 2.63 -18.40 11.23
N MET A 394 3.26 -19.58 11.06
CA MET A 394 4.66 -19.65 10.64
C MET A 394 4.87 -18.95 9.30
N TYR A 395 3.97 -19.13 8.33
CA TYR A 395 4.09 -18.46 7.05
C TYR A 395 3.94 -16.94 7.16
N SER A 396 2.86 -16.48 7.78
CA SER A 396 2.58 -15.04 7.92
C SER A 396 3.67 -14.32 8.72
N HIS A 397 4.16 -14.91 9.80
CA HIS A 397 5.20 -14.31 10.63
C HIS A 397 6.54 -14.14 9.88
N HIS A 398 6.90 -15.09 9.02
CA HIS A 398 8.22 -15.13 8.39
C HIS A 398 8.27 -14.56 6.97
N PHE A 399 7.17 -14.64 6.21
CA PHE A 399 7.17 -14.37 4.78
C PHE A 399 6.23 -13.26 4.33
N TYR A 400 5.17 -12.93 5.07
CA TYR A 400 4.28 -11.87 4.61
C TYR A 400 4.97 -10.50 4.66
N PRO A 401 4.55 -9.52 3.84
CA PRO A 401 5.10 -8.17 3.87
C PRO A 401 5.16 -7.62 5.30
N GLN A 402 6.28 -6.99 5.65
CA GLN A 402 6.48 -6.41 6.99
C GLN A 402 5.50 -5.25 7.23
N THR A 403 5.08 -4.57 6.17
CA THR A 403 3.97 -3.61 6.14
C THR A 403 2.59 -4.21 6.47
N TRP A 404 2.44 -5.53 6.58
CA TRP A 404 1.21 -6.17 7.07
C TRP A 404 1.24 -6.46 8.58
N GLY A 405 2.41 -6.30 9.22
CA GLY A 405 2.63 -6.61 10.62
C GLY A 405 2.24 -5.47 11.57
N CYS A 406 1.72 -5.85 12.74
CA CYS A 406 1.36 -4.96 13.86
C CYS A 406 0.59 -3.69 13.46
N GLU A 407 -0.51 -3.85 12.71
CA GLU A 407 -1.42 -2.76 12.35
C GLU A 407 -0.69 -1.56 11.73
N TYR A 408 0.28 -1.84 10.85
CA TYR A 408 1.05 -0.81 10.14
C TYR A 408 0.15 0.29 9.57
N TYR A 409 -0.93 -0.08 8.88
CA TYR A 409 -1.89 0.87 8.28
C TYR A 409 -2.46 1.92 9.24
N LYS A 410 -2.52 1.63 10.55
CA LYS A 410 -2.97 2.58 11.59
C LYS A 410 -1.83 3.31 12.29
N THR A 411 -0.67 2.67 12.39
CA THR A 411 0.36 3.04 13.38
C THR A 411 1.68 3.47 12.76
N HIS A 412 1.85 3.33 11.45
CA HIS A 412 3.14 3.52 10.78
C HIS A 412 3.83 4.85 11.10
N ASN A 413 3.06 5.93 11.25
CA ASN A 413 3.54 7.28 11.56
C ASN A 413 4.09 7.45 12.99
N LYS A 414 3.88 6.48 13.88
CA LYS A 414 4.37 6.52 15.27
C LYS A 414 5.65 5.73 15.51
N PHE A 415 6.01 4.86 14.57
CA PHE A 415 7.14 3.96 14.71
C PHE A 415 8.42 4.57 14.15
N THR A 416 9.50 4.49 14.92
CA THR A 416 10.85 4.64 14.40
C THR A 416 11.32 3.32 13.80
N TYR A 417 11.81 3.34 12.57
CA TYR A 417 12.30 2.15 11.88
C TYR A 417 13.80 1.95 12.11
N ILE A 418 14.17 0.74 12.50
CA ILE A 418 15.57 0.34 12.66
C ILE A 418 15.87 -0.76 11.66
N LYS A 419 16.79 -0.47 10.73
CA LYS A 419 17.23 -1.44 9.75
C LYS A 419 18.08 -2.52 10.43
N TYR A 420 17.62 -3.76 10.34
CA TYR A 420 18.35 -4.95 10.79
C TYR A 420 19.08 -5.56 9.60
N SER A 421 20.40 -5.67 9.72
CA SER A 421 21.23 -6.51 8.88
C SER A 421 21.79 -7.64 9.71
N SER A 422 21.71 -8.86 9.21
CA SER A 422 22.23 -10.02 9.90
C SER A 422 23.73 -10.24 9.73
N SER A 423 24.34 -9.58 8.74
CA SER A 423 25.80 -9.54 8.56
C SER A 423 26.45 -8.47 9.43
N ASP A 424 25.71 -7.43 9.80
CA ASP A 424 26.22 -6.31 10.59
C ASP A 424 25.68 -6.31 12.04
N LYS A 425 26.25 -7.20 12.86
CA LYS A 425 25.93 -7.29 14.28
C LYS A 425 26.31 -6.02 15.05
N ALA A 426 27.36 -5.31 14.61
CA ALA A 426 27.83 -4.09 15.25
C ALA A 426 26.79 -2.97 15.13
N SER A 427 26.27 -2.73 13.92
CA SER A 427 25.19 -1.77 13.68
C SER A 427 23.92 -2.14 14.45
N PHE A 428 23.52 -3.42 14.47
CA PHE A 428 22.38 -3.87 15.28
C PHE A 428 22.58 -3.58 16.78
N SER A 429 23.76 -3.91 17.31
CA SER A 429 24.14 -3.63 18.70
C SER A 429 24.12 -2.12 19.02
N ASN A 430 24.62 -1.30 18.10
CA ASN A 430 24.64 0.16 18.23
C ASN A 430 23.23 0.75 18.18
N ASN A 431 22.35 0.25 17.30
CA ASN A 431 20.97 0.71 17.20
C ASN A 431 20.16 0.35 18.44
N ILE A 432 20.31 -0.88 18.97
CA ILE A 432 19.74 -1.26 20.27
C ILE A 432 20.29 -0.36 21.38
N SER A 433 21.58 -0.05 21.37
CA SER A 433 22.19 0.79 22.40
C SER A 433 21.64 2.20 22.38
N LYS A 434 21.53 2.84 21.21
CA LYS A 434 20.90 4.16 21.05
C LYS A 434 19.46 4.16 21.56
N LEU A 435 18.71 3.12 21.20
CA LEU A 435 17.32 2.94 21.62
C LEU A 435 17.16 2.82 23.14
N VAL A 436 18.06 2.09 23.80
CA VAL A 436 18.00 1.80 25.23
C VAL A 436 18.63 2.93 26.08
N LEU A 437 19.64 3.64 25.56
CA LEU A 437 20.25 4.83 26.20
C LEU A 437 19.21 5.94 26.41
N ASN A 438 18.35 6.16 25.41
CA ASN A 438 17.28 7.16 25.48
C ASN A 438 16.18 6.82 26.51
N SER A 439 16.29 5.69 27.20
CA SER A 439 15.32 5.18 28.18
C SER A 439 15.88 5.08 29.61
N ASN A 440 16.95 5.80 29.96
CA ASN A 440 17.55 5.84 31.32
C ASN A 440 18.03 4.48 31.86
N VAL A 441 18.54 3.62 30.98
CA VAL A 441 19.15 2.34 31.37
C VAL A 441 20.62 2.56 31.73
N SER A 442 21.11 1.89 32.78
CA SER A 442 22.48 2.07 33.25
C SER A 442 23.53 1.56 32.25
N ASN A 443 24.70 2.19 32.23
CA ASN A 443 25.83 1.78 31.39
C ASN A 443 26.24 0.31 31.61
N LYS A 444 26.14 -0.19 32.85
CA LYS A 444 26.40 -1.61 33.18
C LYS A 444 25.45 -2.55 32.43
N THR A 445 24.14 -2.26 32.44
CA THR A 445 23.13 -3.05 31.72
C THR A 445 23.32 -2.94 30.21
N LEU A 446 23.66 -1.75 29.71
CA LEU A 446 23.93 -1.53 28.29
C LEU A 446 25.14 -2.35 27.80
N ASN A 447 26.26 -2.30 28.51
CA ASN A 447 27.47 -3.04 28.19
C ASN A 447 27.23 -4.55 28.23
N PHE A 448 26.43 -5.03 29.19
CA PHE A 448 25.98 -6.41 29.23
C PHE A 448 25.18 -6.80 27.98
N ILE A 449 24.19 -5.99 27.58
CA ILE A 449 23.38 -6.25 26.38
C ILE A 449 24.28 -6.29 25.13
N LYS A 450 25.16 -5.30 24.95
CA LYS A 450 26.12 -5.24 23.83
C LYS A 450 26.97 -6.51 23.74
N LYS A 451 27.56 -6.93 24.87
CA LYS A 451 28.37 -8.16 24.95
C LYS A 451 27.53 -9.39 24.56
N ARG A 452 26.28 -9.47 25.02
CA ARG A 452 25.40 -10.63 24.74
C ARG A 452 24.92 -10.68 23.29
N ILE A 453 24.65 -9.55 22.64
CA ILE A 453 24.28 -9.52 21.22
C ILE A 453 25.37 -10.18 20.36
N ASN A 454 26.65 -9.90 20.66
CA ASN A 454 27.77 -10.46 19.92
C ASN A 454 27.91 -11.98 20.10
N ILE A 455 27.64 -12.48 21.32
CA ILE A 455 27.76 -13.90 21.70
C ILE A 455 26.56 -14.72 21.21
N ILE A 456 25.37 -14.14 21.17
CA ILE A 456 24.18 -14.86 20.73
C ILE A 456 24.35 -15.22 19.26
N LYS A 457 24.30 -16.52 18.98
CA LYS A 457 24.05 -17.03 17.63
C LYS A 457 22.54 -16.89 17.42
N PRO A 458 22.05 -15.91 16.63
CA PRO A 458 20.66 -15.99 16.14
C PRO A 458 20.50 -17.31 15.36
N HIS A 459 19.28 -17.68 14.95
CA HIS A 459 19.09 -18.76 13.98
C HIS A 459 19.82 -18.38 12.67
N THR A 460 21.13 -18.63 12.60
CA THR A 460 22.05 -18.10 11.58
C THR A 460 21.89 -18.95 10.34
N THR A 461 21.02 -18.50 9.44
CA THR A 461 21.01 -18.98 8.05
C THR A 461 22.14 -18.33 7.25
N VAL A 462 22.58 -17.13 7.65
CA VAL A 462 23.44 -16.20 6.91
C VAL A 462 24.83 -16.76 6.58
N SER A 463 25.40 -17.58 7.45
CA SER A 463 26.76 -18.10 7.31
C SER A 463 26.82 -19.49 6.65
N LYS A 464 25.71 -19.96 6.07
CA LYS A 464 25.66 -21.28 5.45
C LYS A 464 25.75 -21.14 3.93
N LYS A 465 26.65 -21.91 3.31
CA LYS A 465 26.84 -22.00 1.83
C LYS A 465 25.52 -21.99 1.06
N LYS A 466 24.48 -22.63 1.61
CA LYS A 466 23.13 -22.71 1.04
C LYS A 466 22.41 -21.36 0.93
N THR A 467 22.58 -20.43 1.87
CA THR A 467 21.96 -19.10 1.79
C THR A 467 22.49 -18.32 0.59
N THR A 468 23.80 -18.36 0.35
CA THR A 468 24.41 -17.75 -0.83
C THR A 468 23.90 -18.41 -2.11
N ILE A 469 23.82 -19.74 -2.15
CA ILE A 469 23.29 -20.48 -3.31
C ILE A 469 21.86 -20.03 -3.64
N TYR A 470 20.93 -20.04 -2.68
CA TYR A 470 19.55 -19.65 -2.95
C TYR A 470 19.37 -18.16 -3.24
N LYS A 471 20.21 -17.30 -2.65
CA LYS A 471 20.25 -15.88 -3.02
C LYS A 471 20.67 -15.76 -4.49
N ASN A 472 21.76 -16.39 -4.91
CA ASN A 472 22.23 -16.34 -6.28
C ASN A 472 21.21 -16.95 -7.26
N MET A 473 20.57 -18.07 -6.91
CA MET A 473 19.48 -18.65 -7.70
C MET A 473 18.34 -17.64 -7.93
N LEU A 474 17.95 -16.88 -6.90
CA LEU A 474 16.95 -15.83 -7.05
C LEU A 474 17.42 -14.70 -7.95
N TYR A 475 18.67 -14.21 -7.79
CA TYR A 475 19.19 -13.12 -8.60
C TYR A 475 19.43 -13.51 -10.07
N ASN A 476 19.66 -14.79 -10.34
CA ASN A 476 19.85 -15.31 -11.70
C ASN A 476 18.52 -15.60 -12.41
N ASP A 477 17.39 -15.65 -11.69
CA ASP A 477 16.05 -15.80 -12.27
C ASP A 477 15.33 -14.45 -12.22
N LEU A 478 15.43 -13.71 -13.33
CA LEU A 478 14.90 -12.34 -13.43
C LEU A 478 13.39 -12.27 -13.14
N LEU A 479 12.61 -13.22 -13.68
CA LEU A 479 11.16 -13.23 -13.50
C LEU A 479 10.78 -13.52 -12.05
N LEU A 480 11.48 -14.47 -11.42
CA LEU A 480 11.27 -14.78 -10.02
C LEU A 480 11.69 -13.63 -9.10
N LEU A 481 12.81 -12.96 -9.41
CA LEU A 481 13.29 -11.79 -8.67
C LEU A 481 12.29 -10.63 -8.75
N GLN A 482 11.81 -10.31 -9.95
CA GLN A 482 10.78 -9.29 -10.15
C GLN A 482 9.51 -9.64 -9.37
N LYS A 483 9.13 -10.93 -9.33
CA LYS A 483 7.96 -11.37 -8.56
C LYS A 483 8.14 -11.16 -7.06
N VAL A 484 9.32 -11.47 -6.53
CA VAL A 484 9.65 -11.18 -5.15
C VAL A 484 9.64 -9.67 -4.88
N CYS A 485 10.20 -8.87 -5.78
CA CYS A 485 10.16 -7.40 -5.67
C CYS A 485 8.73 -6.86 -5.66
N SER A 486 7.84 -7.44 -6.47
CA SER A 486 6.42 -7.13 -6.50
C SER A 486 5.72 -7.49 -5.18
N ILE A 487 5.95 -8.71 -4.67
CA ILE A 487 5.40 -9.16 -3.37
C ILE A 487 5.76 -8.19 -2.24
N TYR A 488 6.99 -7.67 -2.24
CA TYR A 488 7.51 -6.82 -1.16
C TYR A 488 7.67 -5.35 -1.54
N TYR A 489 7.04 -4.90 -2.62
CA TYR A 489 7.23 -3.57 -3.18
C TYR A 489 7.09 -2.45 -2.13
N TYR A 490 6.03 -2.51 -1.32
CA TYR A 490 5.81 -1.51 -0.28
C TYR A 490 6.79 -1.62 0.89
N ASP A 491 7.35 -2.79 1.19
CA ASP A 491 8.41 -2.90 2.19
C ASP A 491 9.68 -2.16 1.73
N PHE A 492 10.02 -2.22 0.44
CA PHE A 492 11.16 -1.47 -0.09
C PHE A 492 10.96 0.04 0.06
N ILE A 493 9.80 0.55 -0.37
CA ILE A 493 9.52 1.98 -0.35
C ILE A 493 9.35 2.51 1.08
N GLN A 494 8.48 1.87 1.86
CA GLN A 494 8.10 2.39 3.19
C GLN A 494 9.26 2.36 4.20
N PHE A 495 10.22 1.45 4.00
CA PHE A 495 11.39 1.33 4.87
C PHE A 495 12.69 1.86 4.23
N GLY A 496 12.60 2.45 3.04
CA GLY A 496 13.73 3.04 2.32
C GLY A 496 14.84 2.02 2.05
N PHE A 497 14.49 0.80 1.63
CA PHE A 497 15.45 -0.17 1.11
C PHE A 497 15.60 0.02 -0.40
N GLU A 498 16.83 -0.15 -0.88
CA GLU A 498 17.09 -0.12 -2.31
C GLU A 498 16.48 -1.37 -2.99
N PHE A 499 15.80 -1.14 -4.11
CA PHE A 499 15.41 -2.21 -5.01
C PHE A 499 16.66 -2.79 -5.70
N PRO A 500 16.69 -4.12 -5.94
CA PRO A 500 17.60 -4.70 -6.94
C PRO A 500 17.47 -3.96 -8.27
N LYS A 501 18.59 -3.77 -8.99
CA LYS A 501 18.60 -3.01 -10.25
C LYS A 501 17.65 -3.63 -11.27
N GLU A 502 17.58 -4.94 -11.26
CA GLU A 502 16.78 -5.82 -12.09
C GLU A 502 15.26 -5.66 -11.85
N CYS A 503 14.87 -5.07 -10.72
CA CYS A 503 13.48 -4.80 -10.35
C CYS A 503 13.01 -3.36 -10.64
N LYS A 504 13.89 -2.49 -11.16
CA LYS A 504 13.59 -1.06 -11.38
C LYS A 504 13.04 -0.76 -12.79
N ASN A 505 12.93 -1.78 -13.64
CA ASN A 505 12.55 -1.66 -15.06
C ASN A 505 11.10 -2.06 -15.32
#